data_AF-A0A949NVD9-F1
#
_entry.id   AF-A0A949NVD9-F1
#
_cell.length_a   1.000
_cell.length_b   1.000
_cell.length_c   1.000
_cell.angle_alpha   90.00
_cell.angle_beta   90.00
_cell.angle_gamma   90.00
#
_symmetry.space_group_name_H-M   'P 1'
#
loop_
_entity.id
_entity.type
_entity.pdbx_description
1 polymer ?
#
loop_
_entity_poly.entity_id
_entity_poly.type
_entity_poly.pdbx_seq_one_letter_code
_entity_poly.pdbx_strand_id
1 'polypeptide(L)'
;MRVALLIMALLLALGISACRDQGAAAPQDKSGPSLFVGVYDMPCAQVQKQVGEKLKADPGLGLGGQKRDKDSVSYEIPQRQDGDLRWSAWVTVQCTGPLASKLSSLVKAQRLFQGVWQPVKSTQELERKILDKITPQP
;
A
#
# COMPACT_ATOMS: atom_id res chain seq x y z
N MET A 1 -61.73 39.37 18.69
CA MET A 1 -60.50 39.61 19.46
C MET A 1 -59.70 38.31 19.54
N ARG A 2 -58.51 38.30 18.92
CA ARG A 2 -57.28 37.59 19.35
C ARG A 2 -57.39 36.15 19.89
N VAL A 3 -57.13 35.14 19.05
CA VAL A 3 -56.35 33.92 19.41
C VAL A 3 -55.73 33.36 18.12
N ALA A 4 -54.54 33.84 17.76
CA ALA A 4 -53.29 33.06 17.76
C ALA A 4 -53.02 32.27 16.46
N LEU A 5 -52.57 33.00 15.44
CA LEU A 5 -51.63 32.54 14.41
C LEU A 5 -50.36 32.03 15.12
N LEU A 6 -50.17 30.73 15.31
CA LEU A 6 -48.94 30.19 15.91
C LEU A 6 -48.75 28.69 15.65
N ILE A 7 -48.74 28.24 14.39
CA ILE A 7 -48.15 26.92 14.04
C ILE A 7 -47.44 27.05 12.68
N MET A 8 -46.46 27.94 12.62
CA MET A 8 -45.52 28.08 11.50
C MET A 8 -44.10 28.09 12.08
N ALA A 9 -43.73 27.04 12.81
CA ALA A 9 -42.42 26.98 13.48
C ALA A 9 -41.93 25.55 13.82
N LEU A 10 -42.47 24.51 13.18
CA LEU A 10 -42.00 23.15 13.39
C LEU A 10 -41.95 22.43 12.05
N LEU A 11 -40.75 22.36 11.47
CA LEU A 11 -40.27 21.49 10.36
C LEU A 11 -39.14 22.15 9.54
N LEU A 12 -38.53 23.23 10.05
CA LEU A 12 -37.19 23.68 9.67
C LEU A 12 -36.06 22.87 10.36
N ALA A 13 -36.35 21.66 10.87
CA ALA A 13 -35.39 20.80 11.56
C ALA A 13 -34.85 19.63 10.70
N LEU A 14 -34.97 19.71 9.37
CA LEU A 14 -34.37 18.76 8.43
C LEU A 14 -33.20 19.40 7.68
N GLY A 15 -32.41 20.19 8.41
CA GLY A 15 -31.23 20.86 7.91
C GLY A 15 -29.99 20.49 8.71
N ILE A 16 -29.12 19.74 8.05
CA ILE A 16 -27.65 19.73 8.21
C ILE A 16 -27.06 18.71 9.20
N SER A 17 -26.12 17.94 8.63
CA SER A 17 -24.96 17.28 9.26
C SER A 17 -25.23 16.09 10.17
N ALA A 18 -24.53 14.96 10.05
CA ALA A 18 -23.35 14.64 9.27
C ALA A 18 -23.31 13.12 9.10
N CYS A 19 -22.85 12.66 7.94
CA CYS A 19 -22.30 11.32 7.82
C CYS A 19 -21.14 11.21 8.80
N ARG A 20 -21.39 10.67 9.99
CA ARG A 20 -20.32 10.24 10.88
C ARG A 20 -19.88 8.89 10.39
N ASP A 21 -19.09 8.94 9.33
CA ASP A 21 -18.26 7.85 8.86
C ASP A 21 -17.44 7.39 10.08
N GLN A 22 -17.82 6.25 10.66
CA GLN A 22 -16.91 5.50 11.52
C GLN A 22 -15.92 4.79 10.61
N GLY A 23 -15.19 5.57 9.83
CA GLY A 23 -13.87 5.20 9.40
C GLY A 23 -13.08 5.07 10.68
N ALA A 24 -13.07 3.86 11.24
CA ALA A 24 -12.00 3.42 12.10
C ALA A 24 -10.73 3.78 11.33
N ALA A 25 -10.08 4.87 11.74
CA ALA A 25 -8.74 5.18 11.31
C ALA A 25 -7.95 3.95 11.73
N ALA A 26 -7.77 3.03 10.79
CA ALA A 26 -6.90 1.90 10.95
C ALA A 26 -5.61 2.54 11.48
N PRO A 27 -5.09 2.11 12.64
CA PRO A 27 -3.87 2.67 13.15
C PRO A 27 -2.87 2.61 12.00
N GLN A 28 -2.28 3.77 11.67
CA GLN A 28 -1.20 3.80 10.69
C GLN A 28 -0.13 2.89 11.27
N ASP A 29 -0.06 1.66 10.79
CA ASP A 29 1.03 0.75 11.09
C ASP A 29 2.31 1.50 10.72
N LYS A 30 3.00 2.01 11.75
CA LYS A 30 4.31 2.66 11.64
C LYS A 30 5.40 1.62 11.32
N SER A 31 5.09 0.60 10.52
CA SER A 31 6.08 -0.33 10.02
C SER A 31 6.50 0.16 8.63
N GLY A 32 7.65 0.81 8.56
CA GLY A 32 8.36 0.93 7.30
C GLY A 32 8.84 -0.45 6.81
N PRO A 33 9.36 -0.54 5.58
CA PRO A 33 9.95 -1.79 5.08
C PRO A 33 11.05 -2.28 6.03
N SER A 34 11.10 -3.58 6.28
CA SER A 34 12.09 -4.18 7.19
C SER A 34 13.42 -4.49 6.51
N LEU A 35 13.44 -4.51 5.17
CA LEU A 35 14.59 -4.86 4.35
C LEU A 35 14.84 -3.85 3.21
N PHE A 36 16.12 -3.68 2.90
CA PHE A 36 16.61 -2.84 1.81
C PHE A 36 17.71 -3.59 1.04
N VAL A 37 17.73 -3.41 -0.28
CA VAL A 37 18.77 -3.96 -1.16
C VAL A 37 19.35 -2.82 -2.00
N GLY A 38 20.67 -2.70 -2.02
CA GLY A 38 21.39 -1.79 -2.91
C GLY A 38 21.64 -2.42 -4.27
N VAL A 39 21.42 -1.66 -5.34
CA VAL A 39 21.81 -2.02 -6.70
C VAL A 39 22.81 -0.97 -7.18
N TYR A 40 23.99 -1.44 -7.55
CA TYR A 40 25.10 -0.60 -8.00
C TYR A 40 25.42 -0.93 -9.47
N ASP A 41 26.22 -0.07 -10.10
CA ASP A 41 26.71 -0.23 -11.48
C ASP A 41 25.61 -0.25 -12.56
N MET A 42 24.39 0.18 -12.22
CA MET A 42 23.26 0.25 -13.15
C MET A 42 22.52 1.59 -13.01
N PRO A 43 22.18 2.28 -14.13
CA PRO A 43 21.39 3.50 -14.08
C PRO A 43 20.04 3.28 -13.40
N CYS A 44 19.64 4.21 -12.53
CA CYS A 44 18.38 4.09 -11.78
C CYS A 44 17.15 3.90 -12.69
N ALA A 45 17.11 4.57 -13.84
CA ALA A 45 16.04 4.41 -14.82
C ALA A 45 15.94 2.96 -15.37
N GLN A 46 17.10 2.31 -15.56
CA GLN A 46 17.16 0.92 -15.99
C GLN A 46 16.70 -0.02 -14.87
N VAL A 47 17.14 0.21 -13.63
CA VAL A 47 16.66 -0.53 -12.45
C VAL A 47 15.14 -0.42 -12.33
N GLN A 48 14.59 0.80 -12.40
CA GLN A 48 13.15 1.04 -12.35
C GLN A 48 12.41 0.26 -13.45
N LYS A 49 12.90 0.31 -14.69
CA LYS A 49 12.30 -0.41 -15.81
C LYS A 49 12.30 -1.93 -15.57
N GLN A 50 13.46 -2.50 -15.23
CA GLN A 50 13.58 -3.95 -15.02
C GLN A 50 12.72 -4.44 -13.86
N VAL A 51 12.65 -3.69 -12.75
CA VAL A 51 11.76 -4.03 -11.63
C VAL A 51 10.31 -4.05 -12.08
N GLY A 52 9.85 -3.04 -12.82
CA GLY A 52 8.49 -2.98 -13.35
C GLY A 52 8.18 -4.14 -14.30
N GLU A 53 9.11 -4.49 -15.19
CA GLU A 53 8.98 -5.61 -16.12
C GLU A 53 8.93 -6.95 -15.38
N LYS A 54 9.81 -7.17 -14.40
CA LYS A 54 9.82 -8.38 -13.57
C LYS A 54 8.52 -8.53 -12.76
N LEU A 55 8.02 -7.45 -12.16
CA LEU A 55 6.74 -7.46 -11.45
C LEU A 55 5.57 -7.81 -12.38
N LYS A 56 5.54 -7.22 -13.58
CA LYS A 56 4.50 -7.51 -14.58
C LYS A 56 4.56 -8.97 -15.08
N ALA A 57 5.76 -9.53 -15.21
CA ALA A 57 5.97 -10.88 -15.71
C ALA A 57 5.76 -11.98 -14.65
N ASP A 58 5.95 -11.68 -13.36
CA ASP A 58 5.79 -12.67 -12.28
C ASP A 58 4.30 -12.85 -11.93
N PRO A 59 3.68 -14.01 -12.19
CA PRO A 59 2.26 -14.23 -11.92
C PRO A 59 1.93 -14.28 -10.43
N GLY A 60 2.92 -14.50 -9.56
CA GLY A 60 2.80 -14.50 -8.11
C GLY A 60 2.84 -13.10 -7.50
N LEU A 61 3.45 -12.12 -8.18
CA LEU A 61 3.51 -10.73 -7.76
C LEU A 61 2.48 -9.90 -8.55
N GLY A 62 2.68 -9.73 -9.85
CA GLY A 62 1.89 -8.83 -10.70
C GLY A 62 2.19 -7.35 -10.45
N LEU A 63 1.53 -6.49 -11.24
CA LEU A 63 1.64 -5.04 -11.14
C LEU A 63 0.23 -4.42 -11.15
N GLY A 64 -0.21 -3.92 -9.99
CA GLY A 64 -1.52 -3.30 -9.81
C GLY A 64 -1.53 -1.80 -10.10
N GLY A 65 -0.40 -1.12 -9.87
CA GLY A 65 -0.30 0.32 -10.00
C GLY A 65 1.14 0.82 -9.88
N GLN A 66 1.38 2.07 -10.26
CA GLN A 66 2.68 2.72 -10.15
C GLN A 66 2.48 4.17 -9.67
N LYS A 67 3.33 4.60 -8.74
CA LYS A 67 3.46 5.99 -8.32
C LYS A 67 4.89 6.47 -8.55
N ARG A 68 5.06 7.61 -9.23
CA ARG A 68 6.36 8.25 -9.42
C ARG A 68 6.45 9.47 -8.53
N ASP A 69 7.57 9.57 -7.83
CA ASP A 69 8.00 10.75 -7.07
C ASP A 69 9.32 11.25 -7.68
N LYS A 70 9.86 12.35 -7.12
CA LYS A 70 11.06 13.03 -7.68
C LYS A 70 12.23 12.08 -7.92
N ASP A 71 12.59 11.31 -6.89
CA ASP A 71 13.78 10.43 -6.90
C ASP A 71 13.40 8.97 -6.66
N SER A 72 12.13 8.60 -6.83
CA SER A 72 11.68 7.24 -6.58
C SER A 72 10.47 6.83 -7.41
N VAL A 73 10.34 5.53 -7.61
CA VAL A 73 9.17 4.91 -8.21
C VAL A 73 8.70 3.79 -7.32
N SER A 74 7.42 3.82 -6.95
CA SER A 74 6.78 2.78 -6.15
C SER A 74 5.80 2.00 -7.02
N TYR A 75 5.85 0.68 -6.92
CA TYR A 75 5.04 -0.28 -7.65
C TYR A 75 4.13 -1.01 -6.67
N GLU A 76 2.84 -1.05 -6.97
CA GLU A 76 1.86 -1.78 -6.19
C GLU A 76 1.80 -3.23 -6.65
N ILE A 77 1.98 -4.15 -5.71
CA ILE A 77 1.63 -5.55 -5.86
C ILE A 77 0.18 -5.71 -5.36
N PRO A 78 -0.76 -6.12 -6.22
CA PRO A 78 -2.15 -6.26 -5.86
C PRO A 78 -2.33 -7.32 -4.75
N GLN A 79 -3.47 -7.31 -4.08
CA GLN A 79 -3.74 -8.28 -3.04
C GLN A 79 -3.66 -9.72 -3.57
N ARG A 80 -2.88 -10.54 -2.87
CA ARG A 80 -2.69 -11.97 -3.09
C ARG A 80 -3.29 -12.74 -1.92
N GLN A 81 -3.71 -13.96 -2.19
CA GLN A 81 -4.18 -14.88 -1.16
C GLN A 81 -3.58 -16.26 -1.38
N ASP A 82 -2.87 -16.74 -0.35
CA ASP A 82 -2.19 -18.02 -0.30
C ASP A 82 -2.76 -18.81 0.89
N GLY A 83 -3.88 -19.51 0.66
CA GLY A 83 -4.63 -20.19 1.71
C GLY A 83 -5.15 -19.21 2.78
N ASP A 84 -4.69 -19.40 4.02
CA ASP A 84 -5.05 -18.56 5.17
C ASP A 84 -4.24 -17.27 5.26
N LEU A 85 -3.39 -16.95 4.28
CA LEU A 85 -2.61 -15.71 4.25
C LEU A 85 -3.12 -14.80 3.13
N ARG A 86 -3.46 -13.56 3.43
CA ARG A 86 -3.68 -12.51 2.43
C ARG A 86 -2.66 -11.41 2.60
N TRP A 87 -2.11 -10.91 1.50
CA TRP A 87 -1.08 -9.88 1.56
C TRP A 87 -1.09 -8.98 0.32
N SER A 88 -0.60 -7.76 0.48
CA SER A 88 -0.28 -6.83 -0.61
C SER A 88 1.04 -6.15 -0.30
N ALA A 89 1.65 -5.50 -1.30
CA ALA A 89 2.93 -4.86 -1.08
C ALA A 89 3.16 -3.64 -1.95
N TRP A 90 4.03 -2.76 -1.48
CA TRP A 90 4.63 -1.71 -2.26
C TRP A 90 6.12 -1.97 -2.42
N VAL A 91 6.59 -1.98 -3.66
CA VAL A 91 8.00 -2.07 -4.00
C VAL A 91 8.48 -0.69 -4.41
N THR A 92 9.46 -0.13 -3.70
CA THR A 92 10.00 1.19 -4.02
C THR A 92 11.42 1.07 -4.52
N VAL A 93 11.69 1.69 -5.68
CA VAL A 93 13.03 1.93 -6.21
C VAL A 93 13.35 3.39 -5.97
N GLN A 94 14.32 3.69 -5.11
CA GLN A 94 14.81 5.03 -4.83
C GLN A 94 16.17 5.23 -5.49
N CYS A 95 16.31 6.27 -6.31
CA CYS A 95 17.59 6.66 -6.88
C CYS A 95 18.45 7.31 -5.78
N THR A 96 19.66 6.78 -5.58
CA THR A 96 20.61 7.29 -4.57
C THR A 96 21.87 7.87 -5.20
N GLY A 97 22.06 7.67 -6.51
CA GLY A 97 23.13 8.24 -7.32
C GLY A 97 22.96 7.87 -8.80
N PRO A 98 23.87 8.30 -9.68
CA PRO A 98 23.77 8.05 -11.12
C PRO A 98 23.68 6.56 -11.50
N LEU A 99 24.46 5.73 -10.80
CA LEU A 99 24.54 4.27 -10.99
C LEU A 99 24.22 3.51 -9.69
N ALA A 100 23.47 4.13 -8.78
CA ALA A 100 23.16 3.56 -7.47
C ALA A 100 21.69 3.74 -7.12
N SER A 101 21.02 2.65 -6.79
CA SER A 101 19.62 2.62 -6.39
C SER A 101 19.43 1.79 -5.12
N LYS A 102 18.40 2.12 -4.35
CA LYS A 102 17.95 1.36 -3.19
C LYS A 102 16.56 0.80 -3.45
N LEU A 103 16.40 -0.50 -3.30
CA LEU A 103 15.12 -1.21 -3.39
C LEU A 103 14.62 -1.52 -1.98
N SER A 104 13.32 -1.39 -1.78
CA SER A 104 12.63 -1.84 -0.56
C SER A 104 11.28 -2.42 -0.90
N SER A 105 10.81 -3.38 -0.10
CA SER A 105 9.46 -3.90 -0.17
C SER A 105 8.77 -3.68 1.17
N LEU A 106 7.59 -3.04 1.14
CA LEU A 106 6.72 -2.88 2.29
C LEU A 106 5.51 -3.79 2.09
N VAL A 107 5.41 -4.83 2.90
CA VAL A 107 4.32 -5.81 2.82
C VAL A 107 3.29 -5.54 3.92
N LYS A 108 2.01 -5.61 3.56
CA LYS A 108 0.90 -5.70 4.52
C LYS A 108 0.31 -7.09 4.42
N ALA A 109 0.32 -7.84 5.52
CA ALA A 109 -0.15 -9.22 5.52
C ALA A 109 -1.11 -9.47 6.69
N GLN A 110 -2.11 -10.33 6.44
CA GLN A 110 -3.06 -10.79 7.43
C GLN A 110 -3.24 -12.30 7.30
N ARG A 111 -3.37 -13.00 8.43
CA ARG A 111 -3.63 -14.42 8.51
C ARG A 111 -5.04 -14.68 9.04
N LEU A 112 -5.75 -15.64 8.46
CA LEU A 112 -7.03 -16.12 8.95
C LEU A 112 -6.78 -17.00 10.19
N PHE A 113 -7.33 -16.60 11.33
CA PHE A 113 -7.25 -17.36 12.57
C PHE A 113 -8.63 -17.36 13.23
N GLN A 114 -9.22 -18.54 13.41
CA GLN A 114 -10.56 -18.72 13.98
C GLN A 114 -11.65 -17.89 13.27
N GLY A 115 -11.58 -17.81 11.93
CA GLY A 115 -12.55 -17.06 11.12
C GLY A 115 -12.34 -15.55 11.07
N VAL A 116 -11.30 -15.02 11.73
CA VAL A 116 -10.97 -13.59 11.76
C VAL A 116 -9.62 -13.34 11.12
N TRP A 117 -9.53 -12.31 10.28
CA TRP A 117 -8.26 -11.86 9.70
C TRP A 117 -7.47 -11.03 10.71
N GLN A 118 -6.28 -11.52 11.07
CA GLN A 118 -5.40 -10.87 12.04
C GLN A 118 -4.12 -10.40 11.34
N PRO A 119 -3.58 -9.21 11.67
CA PRO A 119 -2.32 -8.74 11.10
C PRO A 119 -1.16 -9.67 11.46
N VAL A 120 -0.30 -9.94 10.48
CA VAL A 120 0.91 -10.72 10.70
C VAL A 120 1.97 -9.82 11.34
N LYS A 121 2.55 -10.24 12.47
CA LYS A 121 3.53 -9.44 13.23
C LYS A 121 4.84 -9.19 12.48
N SER A 122 5.24 -10.10 11.61
CA SER A 122 6.48 -9.99 10.82
C SER A 122 6.23 -10.37 9.38
N THR A 123 6.60 -9.48 8.47
CA THR A 123 6.50 -9.64 7.01
C THR A 123 7.86 -9.81 6.34
N GLN A 124 8.94 -9.85 7.12
CA GLN A 124 10.32 -9.81 6.63
C GLN A 124 10.64 -10.91 5.61
N GLU A 125 10.14 -12.13 5.81
CA GLU A 125 10.35 -13.23 4.86
C GLU A 125 9.66 -12.99 3.51
N LEU A 126 8.46 -12.41 3.52
CA LEU A 126 7.75 -12.05 2.29
C LEU A 126 8.47 -10.90 1.58
N GLU A 127 8.90 -9.88 2.32
CA GLU A 127 9.66 -8.76 1.77
C GLU A 127 10.96 -9.26 1.11
N ARG A 128 11.68 -10.16 1.76
CA ARG A 128 12.88 -10.81 1.20
C ARG A 128 12.55 -11.55 -0.10
N LYS A 129 11.53 -12.42 -0.08
CA LYS A 129 11.12 -13.18 -1.27
C LYS A 129 10.74 -12.29 -2.44
N ILE A 130 10.06 -11.16 -2.18
CA ILE A 130 9.74 -10.18 -3.21
C ILE A 130 11.04 -9.59 -3.76
N LEU A 131 11.92 -9.08 -2.90
CA LEU A 131 13.18 -8.47 -3.28
C LEU A 131 14.08 -9.42 -4.09
N ASP A 132 14.21 -10.67 -3.66
CA ASP A 132 15.04 -11.68 -4.35
C ASP A 132 14.57 -11.92 -5.79
N LYS A 133 13.26 -11.88 -6.04
CA LYS A 133 12.69 -12.05 -7.39
C LYS A 133 12.92 -10.84 -8.28
N ILE A 134 12.71 -9.65 -7.74
CA ILE A 134 12.66 -8.42 -8.54
C ILE A 134 14.01 -7.74 -8.69
N THR A 135 14.98 -8.03 -7.82
CA THR A 135 16.29 -7.35 -7.86
C THR A 135 16.96 -7.66 -9.21
N PRO A 136 17.36 -6.62 -9.97
CA PRO A 136 18.18 -6.79 -11.17
C PRO A 136 19.49 -7.49 -10.86
N GLN A 137 19.92 -8.40 -11.73
CA GLN A 137 21.30 -8.89 -11.71
C GLN A 137 22.12 -8.04 -12.69
N PRO A 138 23.38 -7.72 -12.35
CA PRO A 138 24.30 -7.00 -13.23
C PRO A 138 24.61 -7.79 -14.51
#